data_AF-I3E2T3-F1
#
_entry.id   AF-I3E2T3-F1
#
_cell.length_a   1.000
_cell.length_b   1.000
_cell.length_c   1.000
_cell.angle_alpha   90.00
_cell.angle_beta   90.00
_cell.angle_gamma   90.00
#
_symmetry.space_group_name_H-M   'P 1'
#
loop_
_entity.id
_entity.type
_entity.pdbx_description
1 polymer ?
#
loop_
_entity_poly.entity_id
_entity_poly.type
_entity_poly.pdbx_seq_one_letter_code
_entity_poly.pdbx_strand_id
1 'polypeptide(L)'
;MPKVTSIYSLVPPAHTNTFQSSIETAVIDKVDFERERDEYMEWIRRGVDQLSPRERELIIKRYLSEEEMYDYELYNEMGISESKYYRLKARAFYKLAFILRIEVYKEEVSV
;
A
#
# COMPACT_ATOMS: atom_id res chain seq x y z
N MET A 1 -44.06 41.90 0.57
CA MET A 1 -42.84 42.71 0.33
C MET A 1 -41.73 42.19 1.23
N PRO A 2 -40.53 41.85 0.73
CA PRO A 2 -39.45 41.38 1.58
C PRO A 2 -38.77 42.56 2.29
N LYS A 3 -38.46 42.39 3.58
CA LYS A 3 -37.79 43.40 4.41
C LYS A 3 -36.29 43.13 4.35
N VAL A 4 -35.54 43.99 3.66
CA VAL A 4 -34.07 43.90 3.56
C VAL A 4 -33.49 44.68 4.74
N THR A 5 -32.92 43.98 5.71
CA THR A 5 -32.09 44.58 6.75
C THR A 5 -30.63 44.26 6.46
N SER A 6 -29.85 45.25 6.06
CA SER A 6 -28.40 45.11 5.90
C SER A 6 -27.76 45.00 7.29
N ILE A 7 -27.16 43.85 7.61
CA ILE A 7 -26.37 43.67 8.83
C ILE A 7 -25.00 44.30 8.56
N TYR A 8 -24.72 45.45 9.18
CA TYR A 8 -23.42 46.12 9.08
C TYR A 8 -22.60 45.78 10.33
N SER A 9 -21.56 44.95 10.18
CA SER A 9 -20.58 44.72 11.23
C SER A 9 -19.50 45.81 11.16
N LEU A 10 -19.32 46.57 12.24
CA LEU A 10 -18.27 47.60 12.36
C LEU A 10 -16.86 47.03 12.58
N VAL A 11 -16.71 45.70 12.52
CA VAL A 11 -15.41 45.05 12.57
C VAL A 11 -14.85 45.03 11.15
N PRO A 12 -13.72 45.73 10.88
CA PRO A 12 -13.06 45.59 9.60
C PRO A 12 -12.70 44.10 9.42
N PRO A 13 -13.00 43.46 8.28
CA PRO A 13 -12.41 42.16 8.00
C PRO A 13 -10.90 42.35 8.02
N ALA A 14 -10.25 41.75 9.01
CA ALA A 14 -8.80 41.73 9.06
C ALA A 14 -8.33 41.03 7.79
N HIS A 15 -7.64 41.75 6.90
CA HIS A 15 -6.83 41.13 5.85
C HIS A 15 -5.59 40.54 6.50
N THR A 16 -5.77 39.57 7.40
CA THR A 16 -4.72 38.61 7.70
C THR A 16 -4.57 37.79 6.42
N ASN A 17 -3.40 37.88 5.78
CA ASN A 17 -2.95 36.97 4.71
C ASN A 17 -2.76 35.52 5.23
N THR A 18 -3.71 35.06 6.03
CA THR A 18 -3.83 33.73 6.62
C THR A 18 -5.05 33.03 6.00
N PHE A 19 -5.36 33.32 4.74
CA PHE A 19 -6.16 32.41 3.93
C PHE A 19 -5.27 31.21 3.61
N GLN A 20 -5.06 30.34 4.60
CA GLN A 20 -4.77 28.93 4.33
C GLN A 20 -6.09 28.39 3.80
N SER A 21 -6.28 28.54 2.49
CA SER A 21 -7.53 28.15 1.86
C SER A 21 -7.74 26.65 2.11
N SER A 22 -8.94 26.22 2.47
CA SER A 22 -9.23 24.80 2.67
C SER A 22 -8.87 23.95 1.44
N ILE A 23 -8.77 24.61 0.27
CA ILE A 23 -8.30 24.05 -0.98
C ILE A 23 -6.78 23.81 -0.95
N GLU A 24 -5.96 24.76 -0.50
CA GLU A 24 -4.52 24.55 -0.32
C GLU A 24 -4.22 23.41 0.66
N THR A 25 -4.92 23.37 1.80
CA THR A 25 -4.76 22.27 2.76
C THR A 25 -5.15 20.92 2.14
N ALA A 26 -6.29 20.83 1.45
CA ALA A 26 -6.71 19.60 0.78
C ALA A 26 -5.76 19.17 -0.35
N VAL A 27 -5.12 20.13 -1.04
CA VAL A 27 -4.11 19.85 -2.06
C VAL A 27 -2.83 19.31 -1.41
N ILE A 28 -2.37 19.89 -0.29
CA ILE A 28 -1.22 19.40 0.47
C ILE A 28 -1.46 17.98 0.96
N ASP A 29 -2.61 17.74 1.62
CA ASP A 29 -2.97 16.41 2.12
C ASP A 29 -2.98 15.37 1.00
N LYS A 30 -3.54 15.72 -0.17
CA LYS A 30 -3.55 14.83 -1.33
C LYS A 30 -2.15 14.50 -1.84
N VAL A 31 -1.26 15.49 -1.91
CA VAL A 31 0.13 15.28 -2.35
C VAL A 31 0.89 14.40 -1.36
N ASP A 32 0.68 14.60 -0.05
CA ASP A 32 1.28 13.76 0.99
C ASP A 32 0.79 12.31 0.89
N PHE A 33 -0.51 12.08 0.66
CA PHE A 33 -1.05 10.74 0.42
C PHE A 33 -0.48 10.06 -0.82
N GLU A 34 -0.33 10.80 -1.93
CA GLU A 34 0.29 10.27 -3.16
C GLU A 34 1.74 9.84 -2.88
N ARG A 35 2.50 10.65 -2.14
CA ARG A 35 3.87 10.35 -1.76
C ARG A 35 3.97 9.12 -0.85
N GLU A 36 3.16 9.04 0.20
CA GLU A 36 3.13 7.88 1.11
C GLU A 36 2.81 6.58 0.36
N ARG A 37 1.85 6.65 -0.58
CA ARG A 37 1.49 5.51 -1.42
C ARG A 37 2.66 5.08 -2.30
N ASP A 38 3.34 6.03 -2.94
CA ASP A 38 4.45 5.72 -3.82
C ASP A 38 5.65 5.15 -3.03
N GLU A 39 5.93 5.68 -1.84
CA GLU A 39 6.94 5.13 -0.91
C GLU A 39 6.60 3.70 -0.47
N TYR A 40 5.33 3.43 -0.16
CA TYR A 40 4.84 2.08 0.18
C TYR A 40 4.95 1.10 -0.98
N MET A 41 4.54 1.51 -2.18
CA MET A 41 4.65 0.68 -3.38
C MET A 41 6.11 0.37 -3.71
N GLU A 42 7.01 1.34 -3.58
CA GLU A 42 8.44 1.15 -3.79
C GLU A 42 9.07 0.23 -2.73
N TRP A 43 8.59 0.30 -1.49
CA TRP A 43 9.00 -0.63 -0.44
C TRP A 43 8.60 -2.08 -0.77
N ILE A 44 7.37 -2.33 -1.22
CA ILE A 44 6.94 -3.66 -1.67
C ILE A 44 7.74 -4.13 -2.88
N ARG A 45 7.91 -3.28 -3.91
CA ARG A 45 8.66 -3.62 -5.12
C ARG A 45 10.07 -4.08 -4.79
N ARG A 46 10.81 -3.30 -3.99
CA ARG A 46 12.15 -3.67 -3.51
C ARG A 46 12.15 -4.99 -2.75
N GLY A 47 11.13 -5.23 -1.93
CA GLY A 47 11.01 -6.48 -1.18
C GLY A 47 10.80 -7.70 -2.08
N VAL A 48 9.97 -7.57 -3.12
CA VAL A 48 9.70 -8.62 -4.11
C VAL A 48 10.91 -8.86 -5.03
N ASP A 49 11.63 -7.80 -5.41
CA ASP A 49 12.81 -7.89 -6.26
C ASP A 49 13.98 -8.63 -5.59
N GLN A 50 14.05 -8.59 -4.26
CA GLN A 50 15.05 -9.30 -3.47
C GLN A 50 14.82 -10.82 -3.43
N LEU A 51 13.65 -11.32 -3.82
CA LEU A 51 13.39 -12.76 -3.92
C LEU A 51 14.17 -13.42 -5.06
N SER A 52 14.38 -14.73 -4.97
CA SER A 52 14.99 -15.47 -6.09
C SER A 52 14.08 -15.44 -7.32
N PRO A 53 14.62 -15.56 -8.55
CA PRO A 53 13.82 -15.41 -9.77
C PRO A 53 12.55 -16.27 -9.82
N ARG A 54 12.62 -17.52 -9.33
CA ARG A 54 11.45 -18.42 -9.30
C ARG A 54 10.44 -18.06 -8.21
N GLU A 55 10.90 -17.59 -7.06
CA GLU A 55 10.01 -17.13 -5.98
C GLU A 55 9.32 -15.82 -6.39
N ARG A 56 10.05 -14.91 -7.03
CA ARG A 56 9.53 -13.66 -7.57
C ARG A 56 8.48 -13.91 -8.66
N GLU A 57 8.75 -14.79 -9.60
CA GLU A 57 7.78 -15.19 -10.64
C GLU A 57 6.48 -15.70 -10.01
N LEU A 58 6.56 -16.58 -9.02
CA LEU A 58 5.39 -17.11 -8.31
C LEU A 58 4.57 -16.00 -7.64
N ILE A 59 5.24 -15.10 -6.91
CA ILE A 59 4.56 -14.01 -6.19
C ILE A 59 3.90 -13.05 -7.17
N ILE A 60 4.59 -12.67 -8.25
CA ILE A 60 4.03 -11.77 -9.27
C ILE A 60 2.79 -12.41 -9.89
N LYS A 61 2.92 -13.61 -10.45
CA LYS A 61 1.83 -14.27 -11.17
C LYS A 61 0.61 -14.55 -10.31
N ARG A 62 0.79 -14.83 -9.02
CA ARG A 62 -0.33 -15.17 -8.12
C ARG A 62 -0.95 -13.96 -7.41
N TYR A 63 -0.17 -12.93 -7.09
CA TYR A 63 -0.62 -11.86 -6.17
C TYR A 63 -0.49 -10.44 -6.75
N LEU A 64 0.29 -10.23 -7.81
CA LEU A 64 0.51 -8.91 -8.40
C LEU A 64 0.00 -8.80 -9.85
N SER A 65 -0.39 -9.92 -10.46
CA SER A 65 -1.08 -9.94 -11.74
C SER A 65 -2.57 -9.62 -11.58
N GLU A 66 -3.15 -8.95 -12.57
CA GLU A 66 -4.60 -8.69 -12.64
C GLU A 66 -5.41 -9.98 -12.93
N GLU A 67 -4.79 -10.94 -13.61
CA GLU A 67 -5.41 -12.22 -13.95
C GLU A 67 -5.22 -13.24 -12.81
N GLU A 68 -6.32 -13.63 -12.17
CA GLU A 68 -6.32 -14.67 -11.15
C GLU A 68 -6.20 -16.06 -11.81
N MET A 69 -5.00 -16.63 -11.78
CA MET A 69 -4.78 -18.01 -12.21
C MET A 69 -4.98 -19.00 -11.07
N TYR A 70 -5.58 -20.15 -11.38
CA TYR A 70 -5.69 -21.24 -10.42
C TYR A 70 -4.32 -21.83 -10.09
N ASP A 71 -4.18 -22.45 -8.91
CA ASP A 71 -2.89 -23.01 -8.50
C ASP A 71 -2.39 -24.07 -9.51
N TYR A 72 -3.30 -24.83 -10.13
CA TYR A 72 -2.97 -25.84 -11.13
C TYR A 72 -2.48 -25.28 -12.47
N GLU A 73 -3.01 -24.14 -12.90
CA GLU A 73 -2.50 -23.43 -14.07
C GLU A 73 -1.10 -22.91 -13.79
N LEU A 74 -0.92 -22.28 -12.62
CA LEU A 74 0.34 -21.64 -12.25
C LEU A 74 1.50 -22.64 -12.14
N TYR A 75 1.33 -23.77 -11.43
CA TYR A 75 2.43 -24.73 -11.33
C TYR A 75 2.72 -25.45 -12.66
N ASN A 76 1.71 -25.64 -13.52
CA ASN A 76 1.89 -26.19 -14.85
C ASN A 76 2.67 -25.23 -15.75
N GLU A 77 2.30 -23.94 -15.74
CA GLU A 77 2.99 -22.90 -16.50
C GLU A 77 4.45 -22.72 -16.04
N MET A 78 4.69 -22.77 -14.72
CA MET A 78 6.04 -22.70 -14.14
C MET A 78 6.88 -23.97 -14.31
N GLY A 79 6.30 -25.06 -14.85
CA GLY A 79 6.96 -26.35 -15.02
C GLY A 79 7.43 -26.97 -13.70
N ILE A 80 6.62 -26.89 -12.64
CA ILE A 80 6.92 -27.45 -11.33
C ILE A 80 5.83 -28.40 -10.85
N SER A 81 6.21 -29.38 -10.05
CA SER A 81 5.22 -30.24 -9.38
C SER A 81 4.46 -29.45 -8.31
N GLU A 82 3.22 -29.84 -8.06
CA GLU A 82 2.35 -29.27 -7.03
C GLU A 82 3.03 -29.20 -5.65
N SER A 83 3.65 -30.30 -5.21
CA SER A 83 4.39 -30.34 -3.95
C SER A 83 5.53 -29.32 -3.89
N LYS A 84 6.22 -29.08 -5.00
CA LYS A 84 7.31 -28.10 -5.08
C LYS A 84 6.75 -26.68 -5.08
N TYR A 85 5.62 -26.45 -5.73
CA TYR A 85 4.90 -25.18 -5.72
C TYR A 85 4.56 -24.74 -4.30
N TYR A 86 3.89 -25.58 -3.50
CA TYR A 86 3.51 -25.21 -2.13
C TYR A 86 4.71 -24.95 -1.23
N ARG A 87 5.80 -25.73 -1.37
CA ARG A 87 7.05 -25.48 -0.63
C ARG A 87 7.71 -24.16 -1.04
N LEU A 88 7.73 -23.85 -2.34
CA LEU A 88 8.29 -22.62 -2.86
C LEU A 88 7.49 -21.40 -2.38
N LYS A 89 6.16 -21.49 -2.46
CA LYS A 89 5.22 -20.49 -1.97
C LYS A 89 5.44 -20.19 -0.48
N ALA A 90 5.48 -21.21 0.37
CA ALA A 90 5.73 -21.03 1.79
C ALA A 90 7.08 -20.35 2.06
N ARG A 91 8.16 -20.78 1.39
CA ARG A 91 9.48 -20.17 1.52
C ARG A 91 9.52 -18.72 1.06
N ALA A 92 8.84 -18.39 -0.03
CA ALA A 92 8.73 -17.02 -0.53
C ALA A 92 8.04 -16.11 0.50
N PHE A 93 6.95 -16.57 1.13
CA PHE A 93 6.26 -15.82 2.18
C PHE A 93 7.11 -15.57 3.42
N TYR A 94 7.82 -16.59 3.91
CA TYR A 94 8.74 -16.38 5.04
C TYR A 94 9.83 -15.38 4.70
N LYS A 95 10.43 -15.47 3.51
CA LYS A 95 11.44 -14.50 3.07
C LYS A 95 10.87 -13.09 2.97
N LEU A 96 9.69 -12.92 2.38
CA LEU A 96 9.02 -11.62 2.29
C LEU A 96 8.75 -11.05 3.68
N ALA A 97 8.31 -11.87 4.63
CA ALA A 97 8.08 -11.43 6.00
C ALA A 97 9.34 -10.79 6.60
N PHE A 98 10.50 -11.46 6.48
CA PHE A 98 11.77 -10.94 6.97
C PHE A 98 12.29 -9.72 6.18
N ILE A 99 12.13 -9.72 4.85
CA ILE A 99 12.58 -8.61 4.00
C ILE A 99 11.78 -7.34 4.33
N LEU A 100 10.47 -7.49 4.52
CA LEU A 100 9.57 -6.41 4.88
C LEU A 100 9.55 -6.13 6.39
N ARG A 101 10.30 -6.88 7.22
CA ARG A 101 10.34 -6.68 8.68
C ARG A 101 8.95 -6.71 9.33
N ILE A 102 8.08 -7.62 8.86
CA ILE A 102 6.71 -7.81 9.36
C ILE A 102 6.57 -9.12 10.15
N GLU A 103 7.68 -9.76 10.50
CA GLU A 103 7.68 -11.00 11.26
C GLU A 103 7.09 -10.81 12.67
N VAL A 104 6.24 -11.76 13.08
CA VAL A 104 5.67 -11.83 14.42
C VAL A 104 6.22 -13.05 15.13
N TYR A 105 6.95 -12.83 16.22
CA TYR A 105 7.46 -13.90 17.07
C TYR A 105 6.40 -14.31 18.08
N LYS A 106 6.14 -15.61 18.19
CA LYS A 106 5.36 -16.13 19.32
C LYS A 106 6.29 -16.17 20.52
N GLU A 107 5.89 -15.51 21.61
CA GLU A 107 6.54 -15.71 22.89
C GLU A 107 6.33 -17.15 23.32
N GLU A 108 7.42 -17.86 23.65
CA GLU A 108 7.31 -19.18 24.24
C GLU A 108 6.74 -19.03 25.64
N VAL A 109 5.47 -19.41 25.80
CA VAL A 109 4.87 -19.57 27.13
C VAL A 109 5.61 -20.71 27.79
N SER A 110 6.56 -20.37 28.67
CA SER A 110 7.21 -21.33 29.57
C SER A 110 6.14 -21.94 30.48
N VAL A 111 5.75 -23.17 30.20
CA VAL A 111 4.86 -24.00 31.04
C VAL A 111 5.69 -24.66 32.14
#